data_AF-A0AAJ7SJK6-F1
#
_entry.id   AF-A0AAJ7SJK6-F1
#
_cell.length_a   1.000
_cell.length_b   1.000
_cell.length_c   1.000
_cell.angle_alpha   90.00
_cell.angle_beta   90.00
_cell.angle_gamma   90.00
#
_symmetry.space_group_name_H-M   'P 1'
#
loop_
_entity.id
_entity.type
_entity.pdbx_description
1 polymer ?
#
loop_
_entity_poly.entity_id
_entity_poly.type
_entity_poly.pdbx_seq_one_letter_code
_entity_poly.pdbx_strand_id
1 'polypeptide(L)'
;MAGRRNNQLAHSVQQLQNLVKRDPESYRDEFLQQYRHYESKLEVFQLHPEQPNKELGELIMFIAQVAHCYKDLLAEFPQHLAQLLQQHHSTTDTELRMCLCRALILMRHKDLVQPLGLLELFFTLLRCPDKLLRKTLYQHIVSDIRGINAKHRNNRVNTALQNFLYSMVRDSNSTAAKMALDVMVQMYKRNVWNDAKTVNVISTACFSSVTKITVAALTFFLGRDEEEEGGSGSDDSGDDLERVSARDLMLRFSTGKKSSKKRKRLDHALHSLQKKKKKQQRGKSAAAFNFSAIHLLHDPQGQGEGGGG
;
A
#
# COMPACT_ATOMS: atom_id res chain seq x y z
N MET A 1 3.18 43.97 -23.08
CA MET A 1 4.09 42.91 -23.55
C MET A 1 4.98 42.48 -22.40
N ALA A 2 4.60 41.42 -21.69
CA ALA A 2 5.40 40.86 -20.61
C ALA A 2 6.47 39.94 -21.20
N GLY A 3 7.73 40.19 -20.85
CA GLY A 3 8.90 39.55 -21.45
C GLY A 3 8.84 38.04 -21.38
N ARG A 4 8.83 37.42 -22.56
CA ARG A 4 9.21 36.02 -22.75
C ARG A 4 10.61 35.84 -22.15
N ARG A 5 10.70 35.14 -21.01
CA ARG A 5 11.95 34.58 -20.50
C ARG A 5 12.38 33.48 -21.46
N ASN A 6 12.97 33.88 -22.59
CA ASN A 6 13.54 32.98 -23.58
C ASN A 6 14.78 32.26 -22.99
N ASN A 7 14.74 30.93 -23.06
CA ASN A 7 15.80 30.06 -23.58
C ASN A 7 17.08 29.70 -22.79
N GLN A 8 17.18 29.80 -21.46
CA GLN A 8 18.37 29.27 -20.75
C GLN A 8 18.12 28.64 -19.38
N LEU A 9 17.02 27.94 -19.19
CA LEU A 9 16.95 26.95 -18.12
C LEU A 9 16.39 25.68 -18.74
N ALA A 10 17.25 24.67 -18.90
CA ALA A 10 16.79 23.30 -18.82
C ALA A 10 15.99 23.23 -17.50
N HIS A 11 14.68 23.40 -17.57
CA HIS A 11 13.85 23.41 -16.39
C HIS A 11 14.04 22.05 -15.75
N SER A 12 14.69 22.03 -14.58
CA SER A 12 14.75 20.82 -13.78
C SER A 12 13.33 20.26 -13.72
N VAL A 13 13.18 18.98 -14.00
CA VAL A 13 11.89 18.28 -14.08
C VAL A 13 11.00 18.62 -12.87
N GLN A 14 11.61 18.83 -11.70
CA GLN A 14 10.94 19.26 -10.47
C GLN A 14 10.39 20.70 -10.50
N GLN A 15 11.09 21.65 -11.11
CA GLN A 15 10.62 23.02 -11.27
C GLN A 15 9.44 23.05 -12.23
N LEU A 16 9.56 22.38 -13.38
CA LEU A 16 8.46 22.29 -14.35
C LEU A 16 7.23 21.63 -13.73
N GLN A 17 7.41 20.59 -12.92
CA GLN A 17 6.32 19.95 -12.20
C GLN A 17 5.53 20.93 -11.33
N ASN A 18 6.22 21.80 -10.59
CA ASN A 18 5.57 22.76 -9.71
C ASN A 18 4.84 23.85 -10.50
N LEU A 19 5.39 24.25 -11.65
CA LEU A 19 4.77 25.22 -12.55
C LEU A 19 3.51 24.65 -13.20
N VAL A 20 3.59 23.44 -13.75
CA VAL A 20 2.45 22.72 -14.34
C VAL A 20 1.33 22.52 -13.32
N LYS A 21 1.65 22.16 -12.07
CA LYS A 21 0.64 22.00 -11.01
C LYS A 21 -0.07 23.31 -10.64
N ARG A 22 0.54 24.48 -10.90
CA ARG A 22 -0.05 25.80 -10.63
C ARG A 22 -0.89 26.32 -11.78
N ASP A 23 -0.40 26.14 -13.01
CA ASP A 23 -1.07 26.61 -14.22
C ASP A 23 -0.84 25.63 -15.38
N PRO A 24 -1.66 24.57 -15.50
CA PRO A 24 -1.47 23.54 -16.52
C PRO A 24 -1.56 24.06 -17.96
N GLU A 25 -2.43 25.03 -18.25
CA GLU A 25 -2.66 25.49 -19.62
C GLU A 25 -1.44 26.22 -20.19
N SER A 26 -0.79 27.07 -19.37
CA SER A 26 0.38 27.84 -19.80
C SER A 26 1.63 27.01 -20.03
N TYR A 27 1.74 25.83 -19.42
CA TYR A 27 2.93 24.94 -19.50
C TYR A 27 2.67 23.66 -20.32
N ARG A 28 1.65 23.68 -21.17
CA ARG A 28 1.25 22.53 -21.99
C ARG A 28 2.33 22.14 -23.00
N ASP A 29 2.96 23.10 -23.65
CA ASP A 29 3.97 22.84 -24.69
C ASP A 29 5.26 22.26 -24.10
N GLU A 30 5.70 22.78 -22.94
CA GLU A 30 6.84 22.24 -22.20
C GLU A 30 6.55 20.83 -21.69
N PHE A 31 5.32 20.56 -21.24
CA PHE A 31 4.89 19.20 -20.89
C PHE A 31 4.96 18.27 -22.11
N LEU A 32 4.43 18.67 -23.27
CA LEU A 32 4.47 17.86 -24.50
C LEU A 32 5.92 17.62 -24.99
N GLN A 33 6.84 18.57 -24.74
CA GLN A 33 8.25 18.36 -25.02
C GLN A 33 8.84 17.24 -24.13
N GLN A 34 8.55 17.24 -22.83
CA GLN A 34 8.98 16.16 -21.92
C GLN A 34 8.29 14.82 -22.23
N TYR A 35 7.02 14.86 -22.66
CA TYR A 35 6.29 13.66 -23.05
C TYR A 35 6.90 12.99 -24.28
N ARG A 36 7.25 13.76 -25.32
CA ARG A 36 7.98 13.24 -26.49
C ARG A 36 9.35 12.68 -26.10
N HIS A 37 10.04 13.33 -25.15
CA HIS A 37 11.31 12.81 -24.65
C HIS A 37 11.14 11.45 -23.96
N TYR A 38 10.08 11.30 -23.17
CA TYR A 38 9.67 10.03 -22.57
C TYR A 38 9.40 8.96 -23.63
N GLU A 39 8.64 9.27 -24.68
CA GLU A 39 8.32 8.32 -25.77
C GLU A 39 9.60 7.80 -26.45
N SER A 40 10.51 8.70 -26.84
CA SER A 40 11.79 8.29 -27.46
C SER A 40 12.63 7.42 -26.52
N LYS A 41 12.65 7.72 -25.21
CA LYS A 41 13.39 6.92 -24.22
C LYS A 41 12.72 5.57 -23.97
N LEU A 42 11.39 5.50 -24.07
CA LEU A 42 10.63 4.26 -23.94
C LEU A 42 10.91 3.31 -25.10
N GLU A 43 10.98 3.81 -26.33
CA GLU A 43 11.35 3.01 -27.52
C GLU A 43 12.74 2.38 -27.36
N VAL A 44 13.73 3.16 -26.90
CA VAL A 44 15.07 2.64 -26.61
C VAL A 44 15.05 1.59 -25.50
N PHE A 45 14.24 1.81 -24.45
CA PHE A 45 14.09 0.84 -23.37
C PHE A 45 13.46 -0.49 -23.85
N GLN A 46 12.49 -0.44 -24.76
CA GLN A 46 11.88 -1.67 -25.31
C GLN A 46 12.90 -2.52 -26.09
N LEU A 47 13.90 -1.89 -26.71
CA LEU A 47 14.99 -2.60 -27.39
C LEU A 47 15.99 -3.22 -26.40
N HIS A 48 16.27 -2.53 -25.28
CA HIS A 48 17.25 -2.94 -24.29
C HIS A 48 16.73 -2.79 -22.84
N PRO A 49 15.79 -3.65 -22.39
CA PRO A 49 15.11 -3.50 -21.10
C PRO A 49 16.00 -3.76 -19.88
N GLU A 50 17.16 -4.38 -20.08
CA GLU A 50 18.13 -4.70 -19.02
C GLU A 50 18.96 -3.49 -18.59
N GLN A 51 19.05 -2.45 -19.44
CA GLN A 51 19.88 -1.29 -19.15
C GLN A 51 19.19 -0.36 -18.15
N PRO A 52 19.87 0.04 -17.07
CA PRO A 52 19.33 0.99 -16.12
C PRO A 52 19.16 2.36 -16.79
N ASN A 53 17.95 2.92 -16.70
CA ASN A 53 17.64 4.21 -17.31
C ASN A 53 17.02 5.15 -16.28
N LYS A 54 17.88 5.91 -15.58
CA LYS A 54 17.46 6.85 -14.53
C LYS A 54 16.61 7.98 -15.06
N GLU A 55 16.98 8.53 -16.22
CA GLU A 55 16.24 9.61 -16.88
C GLU A 55 14.81 9.17 -17.22
N LEU A 56 14.63 7.95 -17.75
CA LEU A 56 13.31 7.39 -18.01
C LEU A 56 12.48 7.31 -16.70
N GLY A 57 13.10 6.87 -15.61
CA GLY A 57 12.46 6.86 -14.28
C GLY A 57 12.03 8.26 -13.82
N GLU A 58 12.88 9.28 -13.97
CA GLU A 58 12.56 10.67 -13.63
C GLU A 58 11.38 11.21 -14.46
N LEU A 59 11.37 10.94 -15.77
CA LEU A 59 10.28 11.33 -16.68
C LEU A 59 8.97 10.64 -16.33
N ILE A 60 8.99 9.33 -16.05
CA ILE A 60 7.80 8.57 -15.63
C ILE A 60 7.21 9.16 -14.34
N MET A 61 8.05 9.45 -13.35
CA MET A 61 7.60 10.04 -12.09
C MET A 61 7.06 11.45 -12.27
N PHE A 62 7.67 12.26 -13.13
CA PHE A 62 7.17 13.58 -13.51
C PHE A 62 5.77 13.49 -14.11
N ILE A 63 5.60 12.66 -15.14
CA ILE A 63 4.32 12.46 -15.83
C ILE A 63 3.26 11.99 -14.83
N ALA A 64 3.55 10.99 -13.99
CA ALA A 64 2.63 10.52 -12.95
C ALA A 64 2.25 11.63 -11.93
N GLN A 65 3.18 12.53 -11.64
CA GLN A 65 2.92 13.67 -10.76
C GLN A 65 2.02 14.74 -11.36
N VAL A 66 2.05 14.94 -12.68
CA VAL A 66 1.19 15.90 -13.39
C VAL A 66 -0.03 15.25 -14.04
N ALA A 67 -0.18 13.91 -14.00
CA ALA A 67 -1.23 13.18 -14.71
C ALA A 67 -2.66 13.70 -14.49
N HIS A 68 -3.00 14.08 -13.26
CA HIS A 68 -4.29 14.68 -12.92
C HIS A 68 -4.60 16.02 -13.61
N CYS A 69 -3.58 16.76 -14.07
CA CYS A 69 -3.71 18.03 -14.79
C CYS A 69 -4.06 17.82 -16.26
N TYR A 70 -3.64 16.69 -16.86
CA TYR A 70 -3.80 16.41 -18.29
C TYR A 70 -4.48 15.05 -18.50
N LYS A 71 -5.70 14.89 -17.96
CA LYS A 71 -6.43 13.60 -17.96
C LYS A 71 -6.67 13.05 -19.38
N ASP A 72 -6.99 13.93 -20.33
CA ASP A 72 -7.30 13.52 -21.70
C ASP A 72 -6.05 13.04 -22.44
N LEU A 73 -4.91 13.71 -22.26
CA LEU A 73 -3.64 13.34 -22.89
C LEU A 73 -3.03 12.08 -22.27
N LEU A 74 -3.28 11.83 -20.99
CA LEU A 74 -2.63 10.77 -20.22
C LEU A 74 -3.60 9.63 -19.84
N ALA A 75 -4.72 9.49 -20.54
CA ALA A 75 -5.71 8.45 -20.28
C ALA A 75 -5.11 7.04 -20.41
N GLU A 76 -4.26 6.82 -21.42
CA GLU A 76 -3.64 5.51 -21.70
C GLU A 76 -2.33 5.28 -20.94
N PHE A 77 -1.74 6.33 -20.37
CA PHE A 77 -0.43 6.27 -19.73
C PHE A 77 -0.35 5.22 -18.59
N PRO A 78 -1.32 5.13 -17.65
CA PRO A 78 -1.29 4.08 -16.63
C PRO A 78 -1.36 2.65 -17.22
N GLN A 79 -2.12 2.47 -18.31
CA GLN A 79 -2.24 1.20 -19.00
C GLN A 79 -0.91 0.80 -19.63
N HIS A 80 -0.21 1.74 -20.27
CA HIS A 80 1.12 1.51 -20.85
C HIS A 80 2.15 1.11 -19.78
N LEU A 81 2.18 1.79 -18.63
CA LEU A 81 3.07 1.40 -17.53
C LEU A 81 2.75 0.00 -16.97
N ALA A 82 1.47 -0.34 -16.87
CA ALA A 82 1.02 -1.65 -16.42
C ALA A 82 1.46 -2.76 -17.39
N GLN A 83 1.30 -2.54 -18.70
CA GLN A 83 1.74 -3.47 -19.74
C GLN A 83 3.26 -3.63 -19.75
N LEU A 84 4.01 -2.54 -19.60
CA LEU A 84 5.48 -2.57 -19.52
C LEU A 84 5.95 -3.46 -18.35
N LEU A 85 5.31 -3.30 -17.18
CA LEU A 85 5.59 -4.15 -16.03
C LEU A 85 5.18 -5.61 -16.28
N GLN A 86 4.02 -5.86 -16.88
CA GLN A 86 3.58 -7.24 -17.20
C GLN A 86 4.55 -7.96 -18.14
N GLN A 87 5.09 -7.26 -19.15
CA GLN A 87 5.97 -7.86 -20.16
C GLN A 87 7.42 -7.99 -19.69
N HIS A 88 7.95 -6.97 -19.01
CA HIS A 88 9.38 -6.87 -18.73
C HIS A 88 9.73 -6.94 -17.24
N HIS A 89 8.81 -7.31 -16.32
CA HIS A 89 9.12 -7.30 -14.89
C HIS A 89 10.36 -8.10 -14.50
N SER A 90 10.70 -9.18 -15.21
CA SER A 90 11.86 -10.02 -14.86
C SER A 90 13.18 -9.44 -15.34
N THR A 91 13.18 -8.76 -16.49
CA THR A 91 14.39 -8.22 -17.15
C THR A 91 14.69 -6.77 -16.79
N THR A 92 13.66 -6.00 -16.41
CA THR A 92 13.81 -4.59 -16.03
C THR A 92 14.73 -4.45 -14.82
N ASP A 93 15.57 -3.41 -14.83
CA ASP A 93 16.38 -3.04 -13.67
C ASP A 93 15.52 -2.83 -12.39
N THR A 94 16.12 -3.12 -11.24
CA THR A 94 15.42 -3.08 -9.94
C THR A 94 14.96 -1.68 -9.55
N GLU A 95 15.77 -0.64 -9.83
CA GLU A 95 15.43 0.75 -9.52
C GLU A 95 14.29 1.24 -10.41
N LEU A 96 14.36 0.96 -11.72
CA LEU A 96 13.32 1.34 -12.67
C LEU A 96 12.00 0.58 -12.41
N ARG A 97 12.07 -0.72 -12.08
CA ARG A 97 10.89 -1.52 -11.69
C ARG A 97 10.18 -0.92 -10.47
N MET A 98 10.93 -0.53 -9.45
CA MET A 98 10.39 0.17 -8.27
C MET A 98 9.77 1.52 -8.65
N CYS A 99 10.43 2.28 -9.53
CA CYS A 99 9.96 3.56 -10.03
C CYS A 99 8.59 3.44 -10.73
N LEU A 100 8.45 2.48 -11.65
CA LEU A 100 7.19 2.16 -12.34
C LEU A 100 6.07 1.82 -11.35
N CYS A 101 6.35 0.98 -10.35
CA CYS A 101 5.37 0.63 -9.31
C CYS A 101 4.95 1.85 -8.49
N ARG A 102 5.89 2.71 -8.09
CA ARG A 102 5.60 3.96 -7.36
C ARG A 102 4.77 4.93 -8.18
N ALA A 103 5.04 5.05 -9.48
CA ALA A 103 4.26 5.88 -10.40
C ALA A 103 2.80 5.40 -10.49
N LEU A 104 2.58 4.09 -10.63
CA LEU A 104 1.23 3.51 -10.62
C LEU A 104 0.51 3.70 -9.29
N ILE A 105 1.20 3.48 -8.15
CA ILE A 105 0.66 3.75 -6.80
C ILE A 105 0.23 5.21 -6.65
N LEU A 106 1.06 6.14 -7.12
CA LEU A 106 0.75 7.56 -7.06
C LEU A 106 -0.50 7.91 -7.88
N MET A 107 -0.62 7.36 -9.09
CA MET A 107 -1.80 7.58 -9.94
C MET A 107 -3.05 6.91 -9.36
N ARG A 108 -2.90 5.78 -8.67
CA ARG A 108 -3.97 5.14 -7.91
C ARG A 108 -4.48 6.03 -6.77
N HIS A 109 -3.60 6.67 -6.01
CA HIS A 109 -3.98 7.61 -4.96
C HIS A 109 -4.73 8.86 -5.49
N LYS A 110 -4.59 9.16 -6.78
CA LYS A 110 -5.31 10.25 -7.46
C LYS A 110 -6.57 9.77 -8.19
N ASP A 111 -6.99 8.53 -7.96
CA ASP A 111 -8.13 7.87 -8.62
C ASP A 111 -8.05 7.84 -10.15
N LEU A 112 -6.83 7.85 -10.71
CA LEU A 112 -6.59 7.73 -12.16
C LEU A 112 -6.46 6.27 -12.62
N VAL A 113 -6.37 5.32 -11.68
CA VAL A 113 -6.18 3.89 -11.95
C VAL A 113 -7.22 3.07 -11.20
N GLN A 114 -7.85 2.12 -11.90
CA GLN A 114 -8.79 1.19 -11.30
C GLN A 114 -8.07 0.18 -10.39
N PRO A 115 -8.62 -0.13 -9.20
CA PRO A 115 -7.92 -0.93 -8.20
C PRO A 115 -7.70 -2.38 -8.65
N LEU A 116 -8.69 -2.99 -9.29
CA LEU A 116 -8.70 -4.43 -9.54
C LEU A 116 -7.50 -4.87 -10.39
N GLY A 117 -7.35 -4.31 -11.59
CA GLY A 117 -6.24 -4.67 -12.48
C GLY A 117 -4.87 -4.29 -11.91
N LEU A 118 -4.78 -3.21 -11.14
CA LEU A 118 -3.54 -2.81 -10.50
C LEU A 118 -3.11 -3.79 -9.40
N LEU A 119 -4.05 -4.23 -8.56
CA LEU A 119 -3.78 -5.18 -7.49
C LEU A 119 -3.39 -6.56 -8.06
N GLU A 120 -4.06 -7.03 -9.11
CA GLU A 120 -3.70 -8.27 -9.83
C GLU A 120 -2.26 -8.21 -10.38
N LEU A 121 -1.88 -7.07 -10.97
CA LEU A 121 -0.50 -6.83 -11.40
C LEU A 121 0.47 -6.89 -10.22
N PHE A 122 0.19 -6.17 -9.14
CA PHE A 122 1.09 -6.13 -7.98
C PHE A 122 1.26 -7.48 -7.30
N PHE A 123 0.21 -8.30 -7.22
CA PHE A 123 0.34 -9.67 -6.76
C PHE A 123 1.25 -10.50 -7.67
N THR A 124 1.14 -10.34 -9.00
CA THR A 124 2.03 -11.02 -9.95
C THR A 124 3.50 -10.61 -9.73
N LEU A 125 3.74 -9.32 -9.45
CA LEU A 125 5.07 -8.78 -9.14
C LEU A 125 5.64 -9.26 -7.80
N LEU A 126 4.85 -9.85 -6.90
CA LEU A 126 5.37 -10.46 -5.67
C LEU A 126 6.26 -11.68 -5.94
N ARG A 127 6.24 -12.22 -7.16
CA ARG A 127 7.14 -13.29 -7.60
C ARG A 127 8.57 -12.81 -7.83
N CYS A 128 8.79 -11.52 -8.05
CA CYS A 128 10.12 -10.98 -8.34
C CYS A 128 11.06 -11.15 -7.13
N PRO A 129 12.34 -11.50 -7.34
CA PRO A 129 13.32 -11.74 -6.27
C PRO A 129 13.84 -10.44 -5.60
N ASP A 130 13.03 -9.40 -5.47
CA ASP A 130 13.36 -8.15 -4.78
C ASP A 130 12.58 -8.01 -3.46
N LYS A 131 13.30 -8.03 -2.33
CA LYS A 131 12.72 -7.92 -0.98
C LYS A 131 12.10 -6.54 -0.72
N LEU A 132 12.73 -5.47 -1.20
CA LEU A 132 12.24 -4.11 -0.96
C LEU A 132 10.96 -3.87 -1.74
N LEU A 133 10.93 -4.25 -3.02
CA LEU A 133 9.73 -4.19 -3.85
C LEU A 133 8.57 -4.95 -3.23
N ARG A 134 8.80 -6.22 -2.85
CA ARG A 134 7.76 -7.03 -2.21
C ARG A 134 7.19 -6.37 -0.96
N LYS A 135 8.04 -5.80 -0.09
CA LYS A 135 7.59 -5.09 1.11
C LYS A 135 6.73 -3.86 0.76
N THR A 136 7.18 -3.05 -0.20
CA THR A 136 6.44 -1.85 -0.63
C THR A 136 5.10 -2.21 -1.27
N LEU A 137 5.06 -3.20 -2.15
CA LEU A 137 3.83 -3.67 -2.79
C LEU A 137 2.86 -4.25 -1.77
N TYR A 138 3.34 -5.09 -0.83
CA TYR A 138 2.51 -5.64 0.24
C TYR A 138 1.82 -4.55 1.06
N GLN A 139 2.59 -3.55 1.51
CA GLN A 139 2.05 -2.43 2.29
C GLN A 139 0.99 -1.65 1.51
N HIS A 140 1.23 -1.40 0.22
CA HIS A 140 0.27 -0.72 -0.63
C HIS A 140 -1.00 -1.55 -0.85
N ILE A 141 -0.89 -2.83 -1.23
CA ILE A 141 -2.02 -3.76 -1.44
C ILE A 141 -2.94 -3.75 -0.22
N VAL A 142 -2.36 -3.95 0.97
CA VAL A 142 -3.09 -3.98 2.23
C VAL A 142 -3.78 -2.65 2.53
N SER A 143 -3.11 -1.53 2.22
CA SER A 143 -3.66 -0.19 2.43
C SER A 143 -4.79 0.13 1.44
N ASP A 144 -4.63 -0.22 0.16
CA ASP A 144 -5.61 0.06 -0.89
C ASP A 144 -6.87 -0.80 -0.69
N ILE A 145 -6.75 -2.10 -0.40
CA ILE A 145 -7.91 -2.95 -0.09
C ILE A 145 -8.68 -2.40 1.11
N ARG A 146 -7.97 -1.95 2.15
CA ARG A 146 -8.60 -1.28 3.30
C ARG A 146 -9.29 0.02 2.87
N GLY A 147 -8.65 0.83 2.04
CA GLY A 147 -9.18 2.10 1.54
C GLY A 147 -10.46 1.92 0.74
N ILE A 148 -10.48 0.94 -0.17
CA ILE A 148 -11.65 0.57 -0.99
C ILE A 148 -12.84 0.18 -0.09
N ASN A 149 -12.58 -0.49 1.02
CA ASN A 149 -13.60 -0.95 1.96
C ASN A 149 -13.88 0.02 3.12
N ALA A 150 -13.28 1.22 3.13
CA ALA A 150 -13.35 2.12 4.28
C ALA A 150 -14.74 2.73 4.51
N LYS A 151 -15.50 2.99 3.44
CA LYS A 151 -16.87 3.54 3.52
C LYS A 151 -17.94 2.44 3.51
N HIS A 152 -17.86 1.57 2.51
CA HIS A 152 -18.76 0.42 2.33
C HIS A 152 -17.94 -0.76 1.81
N ARG A 153 -18.42 -1.98 2.07
CA ARG A 153 -17.75 -3.19 1.58
C ARG A 153 -18.02 -3.34 0.09
N ASN A 154 -16.96 -3.24 -0.74
CA ASN A 154 -17.08 -3.41 -2.18
C ASN A 154 -16.99 -4.90 -2.54
N ASN A 155 -18.13 -5.60 -2.45
CA ASN A 155 -18.18 -7.05 -2.63
C ASN A 155 -17.68 -7.50 -4.01
N ARG A 156 -17.92 -6.73 -5.08
CA ARG A 156 -17.45 -7.08 -6.43
C ARG A 156 -15.93 -7.16 -6.49
N VAL A 157 -15.25 -6.13 -6.01
CA VAL A 157 -13.77 -6.10 -5.98
C VAL A 157 -13.23 -7.14 -5.00
N ASN A 158 -13.85 -7.27 -3.82
CA ASN A 158 -13.41 -8.25 -2.83
C ASN A 158 -13.51 -9.69 -3.35
N THR A 159 -14.61 -10.09 -3.96
CA THR A 159 -14.78 -11.45 -4.50
C THR A 159 -13.77 -11.74 -5.61
N ALA A 160 -13.51 -10.77 -6.48
CA ALA A 160 -12.49 -10.92 -7.53
C ALA A 160 -11.08 -11.11 -6.93
N LEU A 161 -10.70 -10.24 -5.99
CA LEU A 161 -9.38 -10.32 -5.31
C LEU A 161 -9.23 -11.58 -4.46
N GLN A 162 -10.28 -12.01 -3.75
CA GLN A 162 -10.29 -13.25 -2.98
C GLN A 162 -10.08 -14.46 -3.90
N ASN A 163 -10.83 -14.57 -5.00
CA ASN A 163 -10.67 -15.66 -5.95
C ASN A 163 -9.26 -15.68 -6.56
N PHE A 164 -8.72 -14.52 -6.90
CA PHE A 164 -7.35 -14.38 -7.38
C PHE A 164 -6.34 -14.86 -6.32
N LEU A 165 -6.47 -14.41 -5.07
CA LEU A 165 -5.60 -14.80 -3.97
C LEU A 165 -5.68 -16.30 -3.64
N TYR A 166 -6.85 -16.91 -3.74
CA TYR A 166 -7.00 -18.35 -3.54
C TYR A 166 -6.20 -19.17 -4.55
N SER A 167 -6.13 -18.69 -5.81
CA SER A 167 -5.26 -19.30 -6.81
C SER A 167 -3.77 -19.09 -6.48
N MET A 168 -3.42 -17.93 -5.91
CA MET A 168 -2.03 -17.58 -5.59
C MET A 168 -1.49 -18.26 -4.33
N VAL A 169 -2.33 -18.57 -3.33
CA VAL A 169 -1.91 -19.35 -2.14
C VAL A 169 -1.47 -20.77 -2.52
N ARG A 170 -1.98 -21.29 -3.65
CA ARG A 170 -1.60 -22.60 -4.22
C ARG A 170 -0.50 -22.52 -5.27
N ASP A 171 0.09 -21.34 -5.46
CA ASP A 171 1.13 -21.11 -6.46
C ASP A 171 2.43 -21.85 -6.08
N SER A 172 3.22 -22.21 -7.09
CA SER A 172 4.50 -22.91 -6.90
C SER A 172 5.56 -22.03 -6.22
N ASN A 173 5.45 -20.70 -6.38
CA ASN A 173 6.33 -19.75 -5.72
C ASN A 173 5.95 -19.59 -4.24
N SER A 174 6.71 -20.26 -3.37
CA SER A 174 6.54 -20.23 -1.91
C SER A 174 6.54 -18.83 -1.31
N THR A 175 7.27 -17.87 -1.88
CA THR A 175 7.30 -16.49 -1.37
C THR A 175 6.02 -15.75 -1.71
N ALA A 176 5.55 -15.85 -2.95
CA ALA A 176 4.30 -15.23 -3.38
C ALA A 176 3.10 -15.85 -2.65
N ALA A 177 3.05 -17.18 -2.53
CA ALA A 177 2.00 -17.89 -1.80
C ALA A 177 1.94 -17.49 -0.32
N LYS A 178 3.10 -17.38 0.34
CA LYS A 178 3.19 -16.92 1.73
C LYS A 178 2.69 -15.49 1.89
N MET A 179 3.07 -14.58 0.99
CA MET A 179 2.60 -13.19 1.04
C MET A 179 1.10 -13.06 0.71
N ALA A 180 0.58 -13.86 -0.21
CA ALA A 180 -0.86 -13.94 -0.48
C ALA A 180 -1.64 -14.39 0.77
N LEU A 181 -1.14 -15.40 1.48
CA LEU A 181 -1.69 -15.84 2.75
C LEU A 181 -1.64 -14.72 3.81
N ASP A 182 -0.51 -14.03 3.95
CA ASP A 182 -0.37 -12.90 4.89
C ASP A 182 -1.41 -11.79 4.61
N VAL A 183 -1.65 -11.47 3.33
CA VAL A 183 -2.70 -10.49 2.95
C VAL A 183 -4.08 -10.98 3.37
N MET A 184 -4.41 -12.25 3.13
CA MET A 184 -5.70 -12.83 3.54
C MET A 184 -5.90 -12.77 5.06
N VAL A 185 -4.87 -13.16 5.82
CA VAL A 185 -4.86 -13.07 7.29
C VAL A 185 -5.07 -11.61 7.74
N GLN A 186 -4.38 -10.65 7.13
CA GLN A 186 -4.49 -9.25 7.50
C GLN A 186 -5.87 -8.65 7.16
N MET A 187 -6.50 -9.07 6.06
CA MET A 187 -7.87 -8.67 5.73
C MET A 187 -8.91 -9.30 6.66
N TYR A 188 -8.69 -10.53 7.12
CA TYR A 188 -9.54 -11.18 8.13
C TYR A 188 -9.47 -10.44 9.47
N LYS A 189 -8.25 -10.20 9.99
CA LYS A 189 -8.03 -9.46 11.26
C LYS A 189 -8.68 -8.07 11.26
N ARG A 190 -8.71 -7.41 10.09
CA ARG A 190 -9.33 -6.09 9.91
C ARG A 190 -10.84 -6.14 9.68
N ASN A 191 -11.47 -7.31 9.79
CA ASN A 191 -12.89 -7.55 9.51
C ASN A 191 -13.33 -7.15 8.09
N VAL A 192 -12.41 -7.14 7.12
CA VAL A 192 -12.73 -6.86 5.72
C VAL A 192 -13.18 -8.14 5.02
N TRP A 193 -12.47 -9.24 5.25
CA TRP A 193 -12.76 -10.58 4.69
C TRP A 193 -13.04 -11.59 5.81
N ASN A 194 -14.07 -11.30 6.62
CA ASN A 194 -14.55 -12.20 7.65
C ASN A 194 -15.68 -13.07 7.07
N ASP A 195 -15.31 -14.13 6.35
CA ASP A 195 -16.23 -15.06 5.70
C ASP A 195 -15.68 -16.49 5.71
N ALA A 196 -16.58 -17.48 5.70
CA ALA A 196 -16.22 -18.89 5.78
C ALA A 196 -15.26 -19.32 4.67
N LYS A 197 -15.43 -18.81 3.45
CA LYS A 197 -14.57 -19.15 2.30
C LYS A 197 -13.11 -18.77 2.56
N THR A 198 -12.86 -17.57 3.07
CA THR A 198 -11.51 -17.09 3.41
C THR A 198 -10.85 -17.96 4.47
N VAL A 199 -11.57 -18.31 5.54
CA VAL A 199 -11.04 -19.17 6.62
C VAL A 199 -10.72 -20.57 6.11
N ASN A 200 -11.58 -21.18 5.31
CA ASN A 200 -11.34 -22.52 4.78
C ASN A 200 -10.12 -22.55 3.85
N VAL A 201 -9.89 -21.49 3.05
CA VAL A 201 -8.67 -21.40 2.24
C VAL A 201 -7.42 -21.25 3.12
N ILE A 202 -7.47 -20.44 4.19
CA ILE A 202 -6.35 -20.36 5.15
C ILE A 202 -6.10 -21.74 5.77
N SER A 203 -7.14 -22.50 6.08
CA SER A 203 -6.97 -23.86 6.61
C SER A 203 -6.29 -24.82 5.65
N THR A 204 -6.58 -24.73 4.34
CA THR A 204 -5.84 -25.54 3.35
C THR A 204 -4.33 -25.24 3.35
N ALA A 205 -3.94 -24.02 3.75
CA ALA A 205 -2.54 -23.63 3.85
C ALA A 205 -1.81 -24.27 5.05
N CYS A 206 -2.53 -24.77 6.07
CA CYS A 206 -1.95 -25.56 7.16
C CYS A 206 -1.30 -26.86 6.65
N PHE A 207 -1.82 -27.44 5.56
CA PHE A 207 -1.30 -28.66 4.95
C PHE A 207 -0.32 -28.40 3.80
N SER A 208 0.21 -27.18 3.69
CA SER A 208 1.24 -26.88 2.70
C SER A 208 2.53 -27.66 3.01
N SER A 209 3.25 -28.08 1.97
CA SER A 209 4.59 -28.66 2.11
C SER A 209 5.63 -27.63 2.57
N VAL A 210 5.33 -26.32 2.45
CA VAL A 210 6.22 -25.24 2.83
C VAL A 210 5.98 -24.86 4.30
N THR A 211 6.95 -25.19 5.16
CA THR A 211 6.86 -24.94 6.61
C THR A 211 6.50 -23.49 6.97
N LYS A 212 7.02 -22.50 6.24
CA LYS A 212 6.70 -21.07 6.50
C LYS A 212 5.23 -20.74 6.28
N ILE A 213 4.58 -21.38 5.31
CA ILE A 213 3.16 -21.19 5.00
C ILE A 213 2.32 -21.89 6.07
N THR A 214 2.67 -23.13 6.43
CA THR A 214 2.05 -23.89 7.51
C THR A 214 2.11 -23.13 8.84
N VAL A 215 3.29 -22.63 9.21
CA VAL A 215 3.47 -21.86 10.44
C VAL A 215 2.62 -20.59 10.42
N ALA A 216 2.57 -19.85 9.31
CA ALA A 216 1.72 -18.66 9.20
C ALA A 216 0.22 -18.99 9.38
N ALA A 217 -0.26 -20.07 8.75
CA ALA A 217 -1.64 -20.51 8.86
C ALA A 217 -1.99 -21.01 10.28
N LEU A 218 -1.11 -21.79 10.90
CA LEU A 218 -1.28 -22.25 12.29
C LEU A 218 -1.27 -21.08 13.28
N THR A 219 -0.34 -20.13 13.12
CA THR A 219 -0.25 -18.92 13.96
C THR A 219 -1.53 -18.08 13.86
N PHE A 220 -2.15 -18.01 12.68
CA PHE A 220 -3.45 -17.38 12.49
C PHE A 220 -4.53 -18.03 13.35
N PHE A 221 -4.68 -19.36 13.33
CA PHE A 221 -5.68 -20.07 14.15
C PHE A 221 -5.37 -20.04 15.65
N LEU A 222 -4.09 -20.02 16.03
CA LEU A 222 -3.65 -19.90 17.42
C LEU A 222 -3.80 -18.49 17.99
N GLY A 223 -4.02 -17.47 17.16
CA GLY A 223 -4.20 -16.09 17.59
C GLY A 223 -2.95 -15.41 18.16
N ARG A 224 -1.76 -15.98 17.98
CA ARG A 224 -0.47 -15.43 18.47
C ARG A 224 0.03 -14.19 17.71
N ASP A 225 -0.68 -13.88 16.64
CA ASP A 225 -0.33 -12.94 15.60
C ASP A 225 -0.79 -11.49 15.93
N GLU A 226 -1.42 -11.28 17.11
CA GLU A 226 -1.78 -9.97 17.66
C GLU A 226 -0.62 -9.26 18.37
N GLU A 227 0.41 -10.01 18.80
CA GLU A 227 1.55 -9.45 19.55
C GLU A 227 2.65 -8.87 18.63
N GLU A 228 2.79 -9.38 17.40
CA GLU A 228 3.87 -8.94 16.48
C GLU A 228 3.59 -7.63 15.72
N GLU A 229 2.32 -7.20 15.54
CA GLU A 229 2.01 -5.92 14.86
C GLU A 229 2.47 -4.68 15.66
N GLY A 230 2.93 -4.84 16.90
CA GLY A 230 3.53 -3.77 17.71
C GLY A 230 5.04 -3.57 17.54
N GLY A 231 5.76 -4.50 16.87
CA GLY A 231 7.21 -4.61 16.95
C GLY A 231 8.01 -4.21 15.70
N SER A 232 7.42 -4.20 14.50
CA SER A 232 8.17 -3.92 13.27
C SER A 232 7.54 -2.83 12.43
N GLY A 233 7.87 -1.56 12.72
CA GLY A 233 7.43 -0.44 11.89
C GLY A 233 7.54 0.97 12.46
N SER A 234 8.17 1.17 13.62
CA SER A 234 8.42 2.53 14.14
C SER A 234 9.79 3.03 13.70
N ASP A 235 9.90 3.34 12.42
CA ASP A 235 10.89 4.33 11.94
C ASP A 235 10.09 5.37 11.15
N ASP A 236 9.27 6.13 11.89
CA ASP A 236 8.61 7.34 11.39
C ASP A 236 9.48 8.51 11.82
N SER A 237 10.34 8.92 10.90
CA SER A 237 11.10 10.14 10.97
C SER A 237 10.16 11.32 10.76
N GLY A 238 10.01 12.15 11.80
CA GLY A 238 9.61 13.55 11.66
C GLY A 238 8.14 13.86 11.87
N ASP A 239 7.63 13.68 13.09
CA ASP A 239 6.75 14.69 13.68
C ASP A 239 7.01 14.74 15.20
N ASP A 240 7.49 15.90 15.66
CA ASP A 240 7.83 16.24 17.04
C ASP A 240 6.56 16.32 17.90
N LEU A 241 5.94 15.17 18.16
CA LEU A 241 5.03 14.98 19.27
C LEU A 241 5.60 13.86 20.11
N GLU A 242 6.63 14.22 20.88
CA GLU A 242 6.99 13.55 22.12
C GLU A 242 5.71 13.01 22.80
N ARG A 243 5.77 11.78 23.32
CA ARG A 243 4.68 11.18 24.10
C ARG A 243 4.42 12.01 25.37
N VAL A 244 3.73 13.14 25.24
CA VAL A 244 3.41 14.03 26.36
C VAL A 244 2.39 13.31 27.24
N SER A 245 2.88 12.74 28.33
CA SER A 245 2.05 12.11 29.35
C SER A 245 1.13 13.15 30.01
N ALA A 246 -0.03 12.72 30.49
CA ALA A 246 -0.92 13.57 31.29
C ALA A 246 -0.19 14.23 32.47
N ARG A 247 0.83 13.55 33.01
CA ARG A 247 1.71 14.05 34.08
C ARG A 247 2.58 15.22 33.64
N ASP A 248 3.08 15.20 32.41
CA ASP A 248 3.92 16.26 31.84
C ASP A 248 3.08 17.51 31.51
N LEU A 249 1.88 17.33 30.96
CA LEU A 249 0.90 18.41 30.78
C LEU A 249 0.53 19.11 32.10
N MET A 250 0.34 18.36 33.18
CA MET A 250 0.07 18.92 34.51
C MET A 250 1.28 19.67 35.09
N LEU A 251 2.49 19.13 34.90
CA LEU A 251 3.72 19.76 35.36
C LEU A 251 3.96 21.10 34.67
N ARG A 252 3.82 21.14 33.33
CA ARG A 252 3.95 22.36 32.51
C ARG A 252 2.93 23.45 32.86
N PHE A 253 1.74 23.07 33.33
CA PHE A 253 0.74 24.04 33.81
C PHE A 253 1.02 24.53 35.23
N SER A 254 1.60 23.68 36.08
CA SER A 254 1.95 24.04 37.47
C SER A 254 3.13 25.01 37.54
N THR A 255 4.10 24.89 36.63
CA THR A 255 5.31 25.73 36.58
C THR A 255 5.12 27.04 35.81
N GLY A 256 4.02 27.19 35.07
CA GLY A 256 3.74 28.37 34.23
C GLY A 256 2.75 29.38 34.83
N LYS A 257 2.67 30.58 34.21
CA LYS A 257 1.65 31.60 34.56
C LYS A 257 0.24 31.04 34.38
N LYS A 258 -0.50 30.95 35.48
CA LYS A 258 -1.89 30.44 35.53
C LYS A 258 -2.85 31.46 34.93
N SER A 259 -3.54 31.07 33.86
CA SER A 259 -4.54 31.90 33.18
C SER A 259 -5.75 31.03 32.82
N SER A 260 -6.95 31.63 32.89
CA SER A 260 -8.22 30.96 32.56
C SER A 260 -8.20 30.32 31.16
N LYS A 261 -7.58 30.99 30.18
CA LYS A 261 -7.43 30.45 28.81
C LYS A 261 -6.52 29.22 28.75
N LYS A 262 -5.47 29.14 29.57
CA LYS A 262 -4.55 27.99 29.61
C LYS A 262 -5.16 26.79 30.33
N ARG A 263 -5.99 27.02 31.35
CA ARG A 263 -6.73 25.95 32.05
C ARG A 263 -7.68 25.22 31.10
N LYS A 264 -8.47 25.98 30.31
CA LYS A 264 -9.35 25.40 29.28
C LYS A 264 -8.61 24.57 28.24
N ARG A 265 -7.38 24.97 27.85
CA ARG A 265 -6.54 24.19 26.91
C ARG A 265 -6.04 22.88 27.52
N LEU A 266 -5.64 22.90 28.79
CA LEU A 266 -5.21 21.69 29.51
C LEU A 266 -6.37 20.70 29.68
N ASP A 267 -7.55 21.18 30.06
CA ASP A 267 -8.74 20.33 30.23
C ASP A 267 -9.14 19.67 28.89
N HIS A 268 -9.09 20.42 27.79
CA HIS A 268 -9.34 19.87 26.44
C HIS A 268 -8.28 18.82 26.05
N ALA A 269 -7.00 19.08 26.35
CA ALA A 269 -5.91 18.13 26.08
C ALA A 269 -6.07 16.82 26.90
N LEU A 270 -6.36 16.92 28.20
CA LEU A 270 -6.62 15.75 29.06
C LEU A 270 -7.84 14.96 28.61
N HIS A 271 -8.94 15.64 28.25
CA HIS A 271 -10.14 14.97 27.75
C HIS A 271 -9.88 14.25 26.41
N SER A 272 -9.07 14.84 25.52
CA SER A 272 -8.67 14.19 24.27
C SER A 272 -7.81 12.93 24.51
N LEU A 273 -6.92 12.95 25.50
CA LEU A 273 -6.11 11.80 25.91
C LEU A 273 -6.96 10.70 26.55
N GLN A 274 -7.93 11.06 27.40
CA GLN A 274 -8.87 10.12 27.99
C GLN A 274 -9.78 9.48 26.93
N LYS A 275 -10.26 10.24 25.93
CA LYS A 275 -11.05 9.72 24.82
C LYS A 275 -10.25 8.75 23.96
N LYS A 276 -8.96 9.03 23.71
CA LYS A 276 -8.03 8.10 23.02
C LYS A 276 -7.82 6.82 23.84
N LYS A 277 -7.59 6.91 25.15
CA LYS A 277 -7.47 5.75 26.04
C LYS A 277 -8.74 4.90 26.09
N LYS A 278 -9.92 5.53 26.18
CA LYS A 278 -11.22 4.84 26.17
C LYS A 278 -11.50 4.17 24.82
N LYS A 279 -11.09 4.77 23.70
CA LYS A 279 -11.18 4.14 22.36
C LYS A 279 -10.24 2.93 22.24
N GLN A 280 -9.02 3.01 22.78
CA GLN A 280 -8.10 1.87 22.87
C GLN A 280 -8.63 0.77 23.80
N GLN A 281 -9.21 1.11 24.96
CA GLN A 281 -9.81 0.13 25.88
C GLN A 281 -11.09 -0.52 25.32
N ARG A 282 -11.92 0.22 24.57
CA ARG A 282 -13.06 -0.35 23.85
C ARG A 282 -12.63 -1.25 22.70
N GLY A 283 -11.47 -1.00 22.08
CA GLY A 283 -10.83 -1.94 21.14
C GLY A 283 -10.29 -3.20 21.82
N LYS A 284 -9.80 -3.09 23.08
CA LYS A 284 -9.26 -4.21 23.85
C LYS A 284 -10.30 -5.08 24.58
N SER A 285 -11.49 -4.55 24.87
CA SER A 285 -12.58 -5.31 25.52
C SER A 285 -13.34 -6.23 24.56
N ALA A 286 -13.15 -6.04 23.25
CA ALA A 286 -13.43 -7.06 22.25
C ALA A 286 -12.17 -7.91 22.02
N ALA A 287 -11.56 -8.42 23.10
CA ALA A 287 -10.81 -9.67 23.01
C ALA A 287 -11.84 -10.77 22.67
N ALA A 288 -12.31 -10.73 21.42
CA ALA A 288 -12.98 -11.85 20.80
C ALA A 288 -11.91 -12.94 20.77
N PHE A 289 -11.96 -13.85 21.73
CA PHE A 289 -11.23 -15.09 21.60
C PHE A 289 -11.46 -15.62 20.18
N ASN A 290 -10.36 -15.85 19.45
CA ASN A 290 -10.30 -16.17 18.02
C ASN A 290 -10.98 -17.52 17.62
N PHE A 291 -11.83 -18.09 18.49
CA PHE A 291 -12.76 -19.18 18.14
C PHE A 291 -13.70 -18.80 17.00
N SER A 292 -13.89 -17.51 16.73
CA SER A 292 -14.66 -17.06 15.56
C SER A 292 -14.12 -17.61 14.23
N ALA A 293 -12.80 -17.79 14.08
CA ALA A 293 -12.24 -18.38 12.86
C ALA A 293 -12.53 -19.89 12.81
N ILE A 294 -12.34 -20.61 13.93
CA ILE A 294 -12.57 -22.05 14.01
C ILE A 294 -14.04 -22.38 13.72
N HIS A 295 -14.99 -21.55 14.18
CA HIS A 295 -16.42 -21.74 13.93
C HIS A 295 -16.82 -21.56 12.46
N LEU A 296 -15.96 -20.95 11.64
CA LEU A 296 -16.18 -20.73 10.20
C LEU A 296 -15.62 -21.87 9.34
N LEU A 297 -14.99 -22.88 9.94
CA LEU A 297 -14.53 -24.08 9.24
C LEU A 297 -15.71 -24.99 8.90
N HIS A 298 -15.73 -25.49 7.66
CA HIS A 298 -16.81 -26.38 7.22
C HIS A 298 -16.72 -27.78 7.84
N ASP A 299 -15.51 -28.23 8.18
CA ASP A 299 -15.25 -29.50 8.86
C ASP A 299 -13.98 -29.39 9.74
N PRO A 300 -14.12 -28.93 10.99
CA PRO A 300 -12.97 -28.80 11.90
C PRO A 300 -12.42 -30.15 12.37
N GLN A 301 -13.21 -31.23 12.34
CA GLN A 301 -12.80 -32.56 12.80
C GLN A 301 -11.94 -33.27 11.74
N GLY A 302 -12.40 -33.34 10.50
CA GLY A 302 -11.63 -33.94 9.40
C GLY A 302 -10.31 -33.22 9.11
N GLN A 303 -10.23 -31.91 9.40
CA GLN A 303 -8.97 -31.15 9.29
C GLN A 303 -8.00 -31.41 10.45
N GLY A 304 -8.45 -31.90 11.61
CA GLY A 304 -7.54 -32.37 12.65
C GLY A 304 -6.81 -33.66 12.27
N GLU A 305 -7.45 -34.49 11.45
CA GLU A 305 -6.98 -35.84 11.11
C GLU A 305 -6.06 -35.88 9.88
N GLY A 306 -6.15 -34.91 8.98
CA GLY A 306 -5.34 -34.83 7.74
C GLY A 306 -3.82 -34.63 7.91
N GLY A 307 -3.32 -34.56 9.14
CA GLY A 307 -1.88 -34.55 9.46
C GLY A 307 -1.30 -35.92 9.84
N GLY A 308 -2.12 -36.96 9.89
CA GLY A 308 -1.72 -38.33 10.21
C GLY A 308 -1.87 -39.27 9.01
N GLY A 309 -0.99 -39.12 8.02
CA GLY A 309 -0.90 -39.99 6.85
C GLY A 309 0.45 -39.85 6.16
#